data_AF-A0A934QBB4-F1
#
_entry.id   AF-A0A934QBB4-F1
#
_cell.length_a   1.000
_cell.length_b   1.000
_cell.length_c   1.000
_cell.angle_alpha   90.00
_cell.angle_beta   90.00
_cell.angle_gamma   90.00
#
_symmetry.space_group_name_H-M   'P 1'
#
loop_
_entity.id
_entity.type
_entity.pdbx_description
1 polymer ?
#
loop_
_entity_poly.entity_id
_entity_poly.type
_entity_poly.pdbx_seq_one_letter_code
_entity_poly.pdbx_strand_id
1 'polypeptide(L)'
;MSEEAVQQEAAAVIDPVEVEPAEGKTFDEAYVKKLREEAASYRVKLKEIEDRDKSEAEKVAERLAELEQENARFKRESERAGWIRDAAKQTGLPVDAIEVLGGDDAESVLAAAQRIKSLIPEQGTVIPAGVEREALPLNGDGIEVALRKALGA
;
A
#
# COMPACT_ATOMS: atom_id res chain seq x y z
N MET A 1 -69.56 -21.57 56.82
CA MET A 1 -69.00 -22.07 58.09
C MET A 1 -68.29 -23.37 57.77
N SER A 2 -67.05 -23.47 58.26
CA SER A 2 -66.26 -24.70 58.44
C SER A 2 -65.27 -25.08 57.33
N GLU A 3 -63.99 -25.04 57.77
CA GLU A 3 -62.91 -25.99 57.47
C GLU A 3 -62.06 -25.77 56.21
N GLU A 4 -61.20 -24.77 56.34
CA GLU A 4 -59.73 -24.91 56.28
C GLU A 4 -59.19 -26.36 56.18
N ALA A 5 -58.65 -26.72 55.02
CA ALA A 5 -57.76 -27.87 54.84
C ALA A 5 -56.55 -27.41 54.02
N VAL A 6 -55.53 -26.99 54.76
CA VAL A 6 -54.14 -26.81 54.32
C VAL A 6 -53.54 -28.18 54.02
N GLN A 7 -52.92 -28.34 52.84
CA GLN A 7 -51.88 -29.33 52.53
C GLN A 7 -51.49 -29.14 51.05
N GLN A 8 -50.23 -29.02 50.63
CA GLN A 8 -48.95 -29.09 51.30
C GLN A 8 -47.94 -28.58 50.26
N GLU A 9 -47.45 -27.35 50.42
CA GLU A 9 -46.35 -26.83 49.60
C GLU A 9 -45.07 -27.50 50.10
N ALA A 10 -44.39 -28.21 49.21
CA ALA A 10 -43.16 -28.93 49.50
C ALA A 10 -42.03 -27.94 49.81
N ALA A 11 -41.97 -27.48 51.07
CA ALA A 11 -40.77 -26.89 51.62
C ALA A 11 -39.72 -28.01 51.73
N ALA A 12 -38.84 -28.10 50.74
CA ALA A 12 -37.59 -28.82 50.87
C ALA A 12 -36.87 -28.21 52.07
N VAL A 13 -36.78 -28.99 53.15
CA VAL A 13 -35.93 -28.71 54.30
C VAL A 13 -34.50 -28.68 53.75
N ILE A 14 -33.99 -27.47 53.50
CA ILE A 14 -32.57 -27.25 53.29
C ILE A 14 -31.98 -27.29 54.70
N ASP A 15 -31.49 -28.46 55.09
CA ASP A 15 -30.63 -28.56 56.26
C ASP A 15 -29.50 -27.53 56.11
N PRO A 16 -29.19 -26.73 57.16
CA PRO A 16 -28.04 -25.86 57.09
C PRO A 16 -26.81 -26.75 56.94
N VAL A 17 -26.19 -26.71 55.76
CA VAL A 17 -24.87 -27.29 55.56
C VAL A 17 -23.94 -26.54 56.51
N GLU A 18 -23.60 -27.17 57.64
CA GLU A 18 -22.47 -26.77 58.46
C GLU A 18 -21.23 -26.82 57.56
N VAL A 19 -20.81 -25.65 57.06
CA VAL A 19 -19.52 -25.50 56.42
C VAL A 19 -18.52 -25.52 57.56
N GLU A 20 -18.00 -26.71 57.89
CA GLU A 20 -16.85 -26.81 58.78
C GLU A 20 -15.75 -25.86 58.27
N PRO A 21 -15.14 -25.04 59.14
CA PRO A 21 -14.09 -24.14 58.71
C PRO A 21 -12.97 -24.98 58.14
N ALA A 22 -12.70 -24.84 56.84
CA ALA A 22 -11.57 -25.49 56.19
C ALA A 22 -10.32 -25.21 57.05
N GLU A 23 -9.78 -26.27 57.68
CA GLU A 23 -8.60 -26.16 58.53
C GLU A 23 -7.50 -25.45 57.76
N GLY A 24 -7.19 -24.23 58.19
CA GLY A 24 -6.19 -23.39 57.54
C GLY A 24 -4.84 -24.07 57.65
N LYS A 25 -4.35 -24.66 56.56
CA LYS A 25 -2.97 -25.16 56.49
C LYS A 25 -2.03 -23.97 56.68
N THR A 26 -1.45 -23.85 57.86
CA THR A 26 -0.41 -22.87 58.14
C THR A 26 0.88 -23.37 57.52
N PHE A 27 1.44 -22.61 56.59
CA PHE A 27 2.72 -22.92 55.97
C PHE A 27 3.86 -22.30 56.74
N ASP A 28 5.00 -22.98 56.78
CA ASP A 28 6.21 -22.47 57.42
C ASP A 28 6.68 -21.15 56.80
N GLU A 29 7.25 -20.26 57.61
CA GLU A 29 7.72 -18.95 57.18
C GLU A 29 8.71 -19.02 56.01
N ALA A 30 9.60 -20.02 56.03
CA ALA A 30 10.56 -20.26 54.96
C ALA A 30 9.89 -20.62 53.62
N TYR A 31 8.79 -21.37 53.65
CA TYR A 31 8.02 -21.73 52.47
C TYR A 31 7.31 -20.50 51.88
N VAL A 32 6.66 -19.70 52.73
CA VAL A 32 5.99 -18.47 52.30
C VAL A 32 7.00 -17.46 51.73
N LYS A 33 8.19 -17.36 52.33
CA LYS A 33 9.27 -16.51 51.84
C LYS A 33 9.74 -16.93 50.44
N LYS A 34 10.02 -18.23 50.23
CA LYS A 34 10.35 -18.77 48.90
C LYS A 34 9.26 -18.48 47.87
N LEU A 35 8.00 -18.71 48.22
CA LEU A 35 6.89 -18.46 47.31
C LEU A 35 6.79 -16.98 46.91
N ARG A 36 7.06 -16.06 47.84
CA ARG A 36 7.12 -14.61 47.54
C ARG A 36 8.28 -14.25 46.64
N GLU A 37 9.46 -14.83 46.87
CA GLU A 37 10.65 -14.62 46.03
C GLU A 37 10.43 -15.16 44.61
N GLU A 38 9.86 -16.36 44.47
CA GLU A 38 9.48 -16.94 43.18
C GLU A 38 8.45 -16.07 42.47
N ALA A 39 7.37 -15.67 43.16
CA ALA A 39 6.35 -14.79 42.59
C ALA A 39 6.91 -13.42 42.18
N ALA A 40 7.84 -12.85 42.97
CA ALA A 40 8.54 -11.63 42.60
C ALA A 40 9.39 -11.84 41.34
N SER A 41 10.10 -12.97 41.22
CA SER A 41 10.90 -13.30 40.04
C SER A 41 10.05 -13.45 38.78
N TYR A 42 8.85 -14.03 38.87
CA TYR A 42 7.93 -14.16 37.75
C TYR A 42 7.38 -12.81 37.31
N ARG A 43 7.08 -11.90 38.25
CA ARG A 43 6.64 -10.55 37.93
C ARG A 43 7.71 -9.76 37.17
N VAL A 44 8.97 -9.89 37.56
CA VAL A 44 10.09 -9.26 36.86
C VAL A 44 10.22 -9.81 35.44
N LYS A 45 10.25 -11.14 35.29
CA LYS A 45 10.34 -11.79 33.97
C LYS A 45 9.17 -11.44 33.04
N LEU A 46 7.95 -11.37 33.58
CA LEU A 46 6.78 -10.96 32.80
C LEU A 46 6.95 -9.54 32.27
N LYS A 47 7.38 -8.61 33.14
CA LYS A 47 7.64 -7.22 32.73
C LYS A 47 8.74 -7.12 31.68
N GLU A 48 9.83 -7.86 31.82
CA GLU A 48 10.92 -7.91 30.84
C GLU A 48 10.44 -8.43 29.47
N ILE A 49 9.58 -9.45 29.46
CA ILE A 49 8.98 -9.97 28.23
C ILE A 49 8.05 -8.93 27.61
N GLU A 50 7.16 -8.33 28.40
CA GLU A 50 6.25 -7.28 27.92
C GLU A 50 6.99 -6.07 27.34
N ASP A 51 8.07 -5.63 28.00
CA ASP A 51 8.87 -4.49 27.55
C ASP A 51 9.65 -4.84 26.26
N ARG A 52 10.18 -6.07 26.15
CA ARG A 52 10.81 -6.56 24.91
C ARG A 52 9.80 -6.64 23.77
N ASP A 53 8.65 -7.25 24.01
CA ASP A 53 7.62 -7.48 22.99
C ASP A 53 7.02 -6.14 22.53
N LYS A 54 6.86 -5.14 23.43
CA LYS A 54 6.53 -3.76 23.06
C LYS A 54 7.60 -3.14 22.17
N SER A 55 8.87 -3.22 22.55
CA SER A 55 9.99 -2.70 21.75
C SER A 55 10.05 -3.36 20.36
N GLU A 56 9.79 -4.66 20.25
CA GLU A 56 9.72 -5.34 18.96
C GLU A 56 8.50 -4.90 18.15
N ALA A 57 7.33 -4.74 18.78
CA ALA A 57 6.13 -4.25 18.14
C ALA A 57 6.30 -2.80 17.62
N GLU A 58 6.98 -1.93 18.37
CA GLU A 58 7.30 -0.56 17.95
C GLU A 58 8.20 -0.56 16.71
N LYS A 59 9.26 -1.38 16.70
CA LYS A 59 10.15 -1.53 15.52
C LYS A 59 9.42 -2.07 14.30
N VAL A 60 8.51 -3.02 14.50
CA VAL A 60 7.68 -3.56 13.41
C VAL A 60 6.71 -2.51 12.90
N ALA A 61 6.09 -1.73 13.78
CA ALA A 61 5.18 -0.65 13.41
C ALA A 61 5.90 0.46 12.62
N GLU A 62 7.10 0.85 13.04
CA GLU A 62 7.93 1.82 12.30
C GLU A 62 8.27 1.31 10.90
N ARG A 63 8.75 0.06 10.80
CA ARG A 63 9.05 -0.56 9.51
C ARG A 63 7.82 -0.72 8.62
N LEU A 64 6.67 -1.02 9.21
CA LEU A 64 5.41 -1.12 8.47
C LEU A 64 5.00 0.25 7.93
N ALA A 65 5.08 1.31 8.74
CA ALA A 65 4.77 2.66 8.30
C ALA A 65 5.70 3.14 7.16
N GLU A 66 6.99 2.81 7.24
CA GLU A 66 7.96 3.08 6.16
C GLU A 66 7.57 2.34 4.87
N LEU A 67 7.30 1.02 4.97
CA LEU A 67 6.89 0.21 3.83
C LEU A 67 5.55 0.68 3.23
N GLU A 68 4.59 1.11 4.05
CA GLU A 68 3.33 1.67 3.60
C GLU A 68 3.53 2.98 2.84
N GLN A 69 4.42 3.85 3.33
CA GLN A 69 4.77 5.09 2.66
C GLN A 69 5.45 4.83 1.30
N GLU A 70 6.40 3.90 1.24
CA GLU A 70 7.04 3.48 -0.01
C GLU A 70 6.02 2.89 -0.98
N ASN A 71 5.13 2.03 -0.51
CA ASN A 71 4.10 1.42 -1.34
C ASN A 71 3.14 2.48 -1.90
N ALA A 72 2.73 3.46 -1.07
CA ALA A 72 1.91 4.58 -1.51
C ALA A 72 2.64 5.46 -2.54
N ARG A 73 3.96 5.63 -2.41
CA ARG A 73 4.78 6.32 -3.41
C ARG A 73 4.82 5.55 -4.73
N PHE A 74 5.14 4.25 -4.71
CA PHE A 74 5.20 3.44 -5.93
C PHE A 74 3.85 3.32 -6.64
N LYS A 75 2.74 3.24 -5.89
CA LYS A 75 1.39 3.27 -6.47
C LYS A 75 1.13 4.57 -7.21
N ARG A 76 1.41 5.72 -6.59
CA ARG A 76 1.26 7.03 -7.23
C ARG A 76 2.13 7.18 -8.47
N GLU A 77 3.39 6.73 -8.42
CA GLU A 77 4.29 6.74 -9.58
C GLU A 77 3.75 5.87 -10.72
N SER A 78 3.23 4.67 -10.42
CA SER A 78 2.64 3.76 -11.40
C SER A 78 1.37 4.33 -12.03
N GLU A 79 0.47 4.90 -11.22
CA GLU A 79 -0.75 5.57 -11.68
C GLU A 79 -0.41 6.76 -12.59
N ARG A 80 0.54 7.59 -12.18
CA ARG A 80 1.03 8.72 -12.98
C ARG A 80 1.63 8.26 -14.31
N ALA A 81 2.44 7.20 -14.31
CA ALA A 81 2.98 6.63 -15.54
C ALA A 81 1.87 6.09 -16.47
N GLY A 82 0.74 5.64 -15.92
CA GLY A 82 -0.47 5.31 -16.69
C GLY A 82 -1.08 6.56 -17.34
N TRP A 83 -1.32 7.61 -16.55
CA TRP A 83 -1.88 8.88 -17.04
C TRP A 83 -1.03 9.51 -18.12
N ILE A 84 0.30 9.52 -17.97
CA ILE A 84 1.24 10.02 -18.97
C ILE A 84 1.09 9.25 -20.29
N ARG A 85 1.05 7.91 -20.22
CA ARG A 85 0.88 7.07 -21.41
C ARG A 85 -0.44 7.33 -22.12
N ASP A 86 -1.52 7.53 -21.37
CA ASP A 86 -2.83 7.80 -21.96
C ASP A 86 -2.92 9.22 -22.53
N ALA A 87 -2.33 10.21 -21.85
CA ALA A 87 -2.20 11.56 -22.37
C ALA A 87 -1.33 11.61 -23.64
N ALA A 88 -0.25 10.81 -23.72
CA ALA A 88 0.59 10.69 -24.91
C ALA A 88 -0.21 10.16 -26.10
N LYS A 89 -1.00 9.09 -25.90
CA LYS A 89 -1.87 8.55 -26.96
C LYS A 89 -2.91 9.56 -27.44
N GLN A 90 -3.50 10.33 -26.53
CA GLN A 90 -4.56 11.29 -26.87
C GLN A 90 -4.03 12.55 -27.56
N THR A 91 -2.86 13.04 -27.12
CA THR A 91 -2.30 14.29 -27.63
C THR A 91 -1.34 14.08 -28.80
N GLY A 92 -0.72 12.90 -28.90
CA GLY A 92 0.36 12.62 -29.87
C GLY A 92 1.71 13.20 -29.45
N LEU A 93 1.83 13.73 -28.23
CA LEU A 93 3.10 14.20 -27.70
C LEU A 93 3.97 13.02 -27.24
N PRO A 94 5.31 13.13 -27.32
CA PRO A 94 6.22 12.15 -26.75
C PRO A 94 5.99 11.96 -25.25
N VAL A 95 6.10 10.72 -24.77
CA VAL A 95 5.97 10.37 -23.33
C VAL A 95 6.92 11.22 -22.49
N ASP A 96 8.19 11.34 -22.90
CA ASP A 96 9.21 12.12 -22.21
C ASP A 96 8.83 13.60 -22.06
N ALA A 97 8.11 14.16 -23.05
CA ALA A 97 7.65 15.55 -23.00
C ALA A 97 6.51 15.73 -21.99
N ILE A 98 5.66 14.72 -21.81
CA ILE A 98 4.57 14.73 -20.83
C ILE A 98 5.08 14.38 -19.43
N GLU A 99 6.11 13.54 -19.30
CA GLU A 99 6.69 13.14 -18.02
C GLU A 99 7.24 14.33 -17.22
N VAL A 100 7.79 15.33 -17.91
CA VAL A 100 8.26 16.59 -17.33
C VAL A 100 7.09 17.46 -16.83
N LEU A 101 5.87 17.21 -17.27
CA LEU A 101 4.70 18.00 -16.88
C LEU A 101 4.23 17.62 -15.48
N GLY A 102 4.16 18.60 -14.60
CA GLY A 102 3.54 18.46 -13.29
C GLY A 102 2.05 18.13 -13.40
N GLY A 103 1.53 17.43 -12.40
CA GLY A 103 0.13 17.02 -12.32
C GLY A 103 -0.02 15.86 -11.35
N ASP A 104 -0.99 15.97 -10.45
CA ASP A 104 -1.23 15.02 -9.35
C ASP A 104 -2.40 14.07 -9.67
N ASP A 105 -3.05 14.26 -10.81
CA ASP A 105 -4.20 13.50 -11.29
C ASP A 105 -4.22 13.38 -12.82
N ALA A 106 -5.02 12.44 -13.34
CA ALA A 106 -5.12 12.18 -14.77
C ALA A 106 -5.57 13.39 -15.61
N GLU A 107 -6.51 14.18 -15.10
CA GLU A 107 -7.09 15.32 -15.82
C GLU A 107 -6.07 16.45 -15.93
N SER A 108 -5.33 16.72 -14.85
CA SER A 108 -4.28 17.74 -14.81
C SER A 108 -3.14 17.42 -15.80
N VAL A 109 -2.69 16.17 -15.87
CA VAL A 109 -1.67 15.70 -16.82
C VAL A 109 -2.17 15.85 -18.26
N LEU A 110 -3.42 15.45 -18.54
CA LEU A 110 -4.01 15.58 -19.86
C LEU A 110 -4.17 17.05 -20.28
N ALA A 111 -4.69 17.89 -19.38
CA ALA A 111 -4.88 19.32 -19.63
C ALA A 111 -3.53 20.03 -19.84
N ALA A 112 -2.49 19.65 -19.11
CA ALA A 112 -1.13 20.16 -19.33
C ALA A 112 -0.60 19.74 -20.72
N ALA A 113 -0.75 18.48 -21.09
CA ALA A 113 -0.35 17.98 -22.39
C ALA A 113 -1.09 18.68 -23.55
N GLN A 114 -2.41 18.87 -23.42
CA GLN A 114 -3.20 19.59 -24.42
C GLN A 114 -2.78 21.05 -24.56
N ARG A 115 -2.51 21.75 -23.44
CA ARG A 115 -2.00 23.13 -23.47
C ARG A 115 -0.71 23.24 -24.25
N ILE A 116 0.23 22.32 -24.06
CA ILE A 116 1.49 22.32 -24.81
C ILE A 116 1.27 22.01 -26.28
N LYS A 117 0.42 21.03 -26.61
CA LYS A 117 0.08 20.73 -27.99
C LYS A 117 -0.41 21.97 -28.75
N SER A 118 -1.24 22.81 -28.12
CA SER A 118 -1.73 24.05 -28.73
C SER A 118 -0.66 25.13 -28.92
N LEU A 119 0.46 25.06 -28.18
CA LEU A 119 1.56 26.00 -28.27
C LEU A 119 2.64 25.56 -29.26
N ILE A 120 2.71 24.26 -29.60
CA ILE A 120 3.61 23.74 -30.62
C ILE A 120 2.98 24.07 -31.97
N PRO A 121 3.58 24.96 -32.79
CA PRO A 121 3.13 25.12 -34.16
C PRO A 121 3.27 23.76 -34.84
N GLU A 122 2.24 23.32 -35.58
CA GLU A 122 2.35 22.19 -36.50
C GLU A 122 3.55 22.45 -37.39
N GLN A 123 4.70 21.86 -37.06
CA GLN A 123 5.85 21.91 -37.93
C GLN A 123 5.52 20.98 -39.09
N GLY A 124 4.78 21.51 -40.05
CA GLY A 124 4.79 20.97 -41.38
C GLY A 124 6.25 20.88 -41.77
N THR A 125 6.73 19.68 -42.08
CA THR A 125 8.08 19.44 -42.59
C THR A 125 8.30 20.43 -43.72
N VAL A 126 9.02 21.53 -43.46
CA VAL A 126 9.41 22.47 -44.51
C VAL A 126 10.51 21.75 -45.27
N ILE A 127 10.11 20.88 -46.20
CA ILE A 127 10.99 20.46 -47.26
C ILE A 127 11.27 21.75 -48.04
N PRO A 128 12.52 22.23 -48.09
CA PRO A 128 12.83 23.44 -48.85
C PRO A 128 12.34 23.23 -50.29
N ALA A 129 11.46 24.13 -50.74
CA ALA A 129 10.95 24.17 -52.10
C ALA A 129 12.14 24.35 -53.06
N GLY A 130 12.65 23.25 -53.60
CA GLY A 130 13.90 23.23 -54.35
C GLY A 130 14.50 21.83 -54.48
N VAL A 131 14.10 20.87 -53.64
CA VAL A 131 14.38 19.45 -53.90
C VAL A 131 13.16 18.85 -54.58
N GLU A 132 13.00 19.11 -55.88
CA GLU A 132 12.20 18.22 -56.72
C GLU A 132 12.82 16.84 -56.60
N ARG A 133 12.17 15.95 -55.86
CA ARG A 133 12.50 14.52 -55.92
C ARG A 133 12.08 14.08 -57.31
N GLU A 134 13.01 14.14 -58.28
CA GLU A 134 12.90 13.45 -59.56
C GLU A 134 12.44 12.03 -59.19
N ALA A 135 11.20 11.69 -59.54
CA ALA A 135 10.56 10.45 -59.11
C ALA A 135 11.39 9.29 -59.66
N LEU A 136 12.23 8.71 -58.81
CA LEU A 136 13.06 7.59 -59.22
C LEU A 136 12.11 6.48 -59.66
N PRO A 137 12.27 5.96 -60.89
CA PRO A 137 11.53 4.80 -61.35
C PRO A 137 11.59 3.70 -60.27
N LEU A 138 10.43 3.15 -59.89
CA LEU A 138 10.34 2.09 -58.85
C LEU A 138 10.89 0.74 -59.37
N ASN A 139 11.16 0.63 -60.67
CA ASN A 139 12.03 -0.39 -61.23
C ASN A 139 13.48 0.02 -60.98
N GLY A 140 14.30 -0.90 -60.45
CA GLY A 140 15.65 -0.66 -59.94
C GLY A 140 16.63 0.12 -60.85
N ASP A 141 16.31 0.32 -62.12
CA ASP A 141 17.04 1.19 -63.07
C ASP A 141 17.06 2.67 -62.66
N GLY A 142 16.09 3.13 -61.87
CA GLY A 142 15.97 4.54 -61.50
C GLY A 142 17.18 5.06 -60.70
N ILE A 143 17.71 4.23 -59.80
CA ILE A 143 18.83 4.59 -58.94
C ILE A 143 20.14 4.62 -59.73
N GLU A 144 20.34 3.68 -60.66
CA GLU A 144 21.55 3.61 -61.50
C GLU A 144 21.66 4.82 -62.43
N VAL A 145 20.55 5.23 -63.06
CA VAL A 145 20.53 6.41 -63.93
C VAL A 145 20.82 7.69 -63.13
N ALA A 146 20.28 7.80 -61.91
CA ALA A 146 20.54 8.94 -61.03
C ALA A 146 22.01 9.00 -60.57
N LEU A 147 22.59 7.85 -60.21
CA LEU A 147 24.01 7.75 -59.85
C LEU A 147 24.92 8.09 -61.03
N ARG A 148 24.59 7.60 -62.23
CA ARG A 148 25.34 7.87 -63.46
C ARG A 148 25.31 9.35 -63.85
N LYS A 149 24.14 9.99 -63.77
CA LYS A 149 23.95 11.44 -63.98
C LYS A 149 24.73 12.26 -62.94
N ALA A 150 24.77 11.81 -61.68
CA ALA A 150 25.51 12.48 -60.61
C ALA A 150 27.04 12.29 -60.70
N LEU A 151 27.51 11.15 -61.23
CA LEU A 151 28.94 10.88 -61.46
C LEU A 151 29.47 11.41 -62.80
N GLY A 152 28.60 11.91 -63.68
CA GLY A 152 28.99 12.49 -64.96
C GLY A 152 29.51 11.48 -66.00
N ALA A 153 28.96 10.26 -66.05
CA ALA A 153 29.38 9.17 -66.93
C ALA A 153 28.28 8.66 -67.88
#